data_AF-A0A523HRU6-F1
#
_entry.id   AF-A0A523HRU6-F1
#
_cell.length_a   1.000
_cell.length_b   1.000
_cell.length_c   1.000
_cell.angle_alpha   90.00
_cell.angle_beta   90.00
_cell.angle_gamma   90.00
#
_symmetry.space_group_name_H-M   'P 1'
#
loop_
_entity.id
_entity.type
_entity.pdbx_description
1 polymer ?
#
loop_
_entity_poly.entity_id
_entity_poly.type
_entity_poly.pdbx_seq_one_letter_code
_entity_poly.pdbx_strand_id
1 'polypeptide(L)'
;MQSVSPNPLREKLQNVPKKPGCYLFQDKNHKVIYIGKAKNLRNRVRSYFQESRSEGPKLMRLRSKIADFETIFTDSEIEALILEMNLIKE
;
A
#
# COMPACT_ATOMS: atom_id res chain seq x y z
N MET A 1 21.49 24.36 -0.33
CA MET A 1 20.80 23.51 0.67
C MET A 1 19.37 23.33 0.18
N GLN A 2 19.01 22.16 -0.38
CA GLN A 2 17.62 21.89 -0.76
C GLN A 2 16.86 21.52 0.52
N SER A 3 15.87 22.34 0.87
CA SER A 3 14.86 22.06 1.88
C SER A 3 14.13 20.78 1.49
N VAL A 4 14.43 19.68 2.20
CA VAL A 4 13.69 18.42 2.04
C VAL A 4 12.34 18.63 2.71
N SER A 5 11.34 19.05 1.94
CA SER A 5 9.95 19.03 2.40
C SER A 5 9.64 17.60 2.86
N PRO A 6 9.00 17.40 4.02
CA PRO A 6 8.64 16.07 4.49
C PRO A 6 7.78 15.40 3.41
N ASN A 7 8.26 14.28 2.87
CA ASN A 7 7.49 13.50 1.91
C ASN A 7 6.46 12.71 2.73
N PRO A 8 5.16 13.11 2.74
CA PRO A 8 4.17 12.58 3.69
C PRO A 8 4.02 11.05 3.56
N LEU A 9 4.19 10.52 2.35
CA LEU A 9 4.20 9.09 2.06
C LEU A 9 5.36 8.36 2.77
N ARG A 10 6.56 8.96 2.82
CA ARG A 10 7.71 8.33 3.48
C ARG A 10 7.50 8.20 4.99
N GLU A 11 6.92 9.22 5.62
CA GLU A 11 6.59 9.19 7.05
C GLU A 11 5.48 8.16 7.31
N LYS A 12 4.42 8.17 6.51
CA LYS A 12 3.33 7.17 6.58
C LYS A 12 3.87 5.74 6.46
N LEU A 13 4.80 5.49 5.54
CA LEU A 13 5.47 4.20 5.36
C LEU A 13 6.31 3.74 6.56
N GLN A 14 6.84 4.66 7.37
CA GLN A 14 7.58 4.31 8.59
C GLN A 14 6.64 3.85 9.71
N ASN A 15 5.43 4.40 9.74
CA ASN A 15 4.43 4.13 10.77
C ASN A 15 3.61 2.86 10.51
N VAL A 16 3.69 2.25 9.33
CA VAL A 16 3.00 0.98 9.05
C VAL A 16 3.53 -0.12 9.98
N PRO A 17 2.67 -0.84 10.74
CA PRO A 17 3.08 -1.90 11.64
C PRO A 17 3.40 -3.21 10.90
N LYS A 18 4.15 -4.09 11.57
CA LYS A 18 4.37 -5.47 11.13
C LYS A 18 3.19 -6.37 11.56
N LYS A 19 2.01 -6.11 11.01
CA LYS A 19 0.77 -6.86 11.28
C LYS A 19 0.11 -7.36 9.99
N PRO A 20 -0.76 -8.38 10.06
CA PRO A 20 -1.62 -8.72 8.94
C PRO A 20 -2.69 -7.65 8.71
N GLY A 21 -3.26 -7.65 7.51
CA GLY A 21 -4.38 -6.78 7.15
C GLY A 21 -4.42 -6.42 5.67
N CYS A 22 -5.19 -5.39 5.33
CA CYS A 22 -5.40 -4.91 3.98
C CYS A 22 -4.70 -3.57 3.72
N TYR A 23 -4.30 -3.34 2.48
CA TYR A 23 -3.79 -2.06 1.99
C TYR A 23 -4.58 -1.62 0.76
N LEU A 24 -4.84 -0.32 0.67
CA LEU A 24 -5.57 0.30 -0.41
C LEU A 24 -4.68 1.37 -1.02
N PHE A 25 -4.39 1.30 -2.32
CA PHE A 25 -3.69 2.36 -3.03
C PHE A 25 -4.69 3.31 -3.68
N GLN A 26 -4.42 4.60 -3.55
CA GLN A 26 -5.25 5.66 -4.09
C GLN A 26 -4.48 6.46 -5.15
N ASP A 27 -5.18 6.95 -6.16
CA ASP A 27 -4.64 7.92 -7.10
C ASP A 27 -4.73 9.36 -6.55
N LYS A 28 -4.26 10.33 -7.33
CA LYS A 28 -4.24 11.76 -6.96
C LYS A 28 -5.64 12.37 -6.73
N ASN A 29 -6.70 11.67 -7.12
CA ASN A 29 -8.08 12.09 -6.92
C ASN A 29 -8.72 11.33 -5.74
N HIS A 30 -7.91 10.68 -4.88
CA HIS A 30 -8.35 9.83 -3.77
C HIS A 30 -9.18 8.62 -4.18
N LYS A 31 -9.13 8.21 -5.47
CA LYS A 31 -9.82 7.02 -5.93
C LYS A 31 -8.98 5.78 -5.61
N VAL A 32 -9.58 4.76 -4.99
CA VAL A 32 -8.94 3.46 -4.80
C VAL A 32 -8.70 2.80 -6.16
N ILE A 33 -7.44 2.49 -6.44
CA ILE A 33 -6.98 1.89 -7.70
C ILE A 33 -6.45 0.47 -7.53
N TYR A 34 -6.18 0.04 -6.29
CA TYR A 34 -5.71 -1.29 -5.98
C TYR A 34 -5.98 -1.63 -4.52
N ILE A 35 -6.43 -2.86 -4.27
CA ILE A 35 -6.66 -3.40 -2.94
C ILE A 35 -5.89 -4.72 -2.86
N GLY A 36 -5.21 -4.95 -1.74
CA GLY A 36 -4.57 -6.23 -1.48
C GLY A 36 -4.43 -6.51 0.01
N LYS A 37 -4.15 -7.75 0.36
CA LYS A 37 -3.81 -8.16 1.74
C LYS A 37 -2.35 -8.55 1.92
N ALA A 38 -1.91 -8.51 3.18
CA ALA A 38 -0.58 -8.93 3.57
C ALA A 38 -0.58 -9.64 4.93
N LYS A 39 0.33 -10.59 5.11
CA LYS A 39 0.72 -11.09 6.45
C LYS A 39 1.52 -10.06 7.24
N ASN A 40 2.22 -9.19 6.52
CA ASN A 40 3.05 -8.12 7.05
C ASN A 40 2.88 -6.89 6.18
N LEU A 41 2.03 -5.96 6.62
CA LEU A 41 1.70 -4.75 5.89
C LEU A 41 2.93 -3.85 5.66
N ARG A 42 3.80 -3.69 6.66
CA ARG A 42 5.03 -2.90 6.50
C ARG A 42 5.87 -3.36 5.32
N ASN A 43 6.16 -4.66 5.24
CA ASN A 43 6.99 -5.21 4.17
C ASN A 43 6.27 -5.10 2.82
N ARG A 44 4.98 -5.44 2.79
CA ARG A 44 4.20 -5.46 1.55
C ARG A 44 4.01 -4.08 0.96
N VAL A 45 3.63 -3.07 1.75
CA VAL A 45 3.43 -1.71 1.24
C VAL A 45 4.77 -1.14 0.77
N ARG A 46 5.84 -1.31 1.55
CA ARG A 46 7.18 -0.81 1.19
C ARG A 46 7.72 -1.36 -0.13
N SER A 47 7.40 -2.61 -0.50
CA SER A 47 7.90 -3.17 -1.77
C SER A 47 7.39 -2.41 -3.00
N TYR A 48 6.24 -1.75 -2.92
CA TYR A 48 5.72 -0.92 -4.03
C TYR A 48 6.44 0.43 -4.18
N PHE A 49 7.22 0.85 -3.19
CA PHE A 49 7.96 2.12 -3.20
C PHE A 49 9.48 1.92 -3.36
N GLN A 50 9.94 0.68 -3.46
CA GLN A 50 11.34 0.35 -3.73
C GLN A 50 11.53 0.10 -5.23
N GLU A 51 12.52 0.72 -5.87
CA GLU A 51 12.87 0.40 -7.24
C GLU A 51 13.43 -1.03 -7.32
N SER A 52 12.88 -1.82 -8.24
CA SER A 52 13.34 -3.18 -8.52
C SER A 52 13.55 -3.29 -10.03
N ARG A 53 14.71 -3.80 -10.45
CA ARG A 53 15.08 -3.98 -11.87
C ARG A 53 14.24 -5.05 -12.59
N SER A 54 13.42 -5.80 -11.87
CA SER A 54 12.76 -7.02 -12.36
C SER A 54 11.24 -6.92 -12.43
N GLU A 55 10.67 -5.72 -12.27
CA GLU A 55 9.21 -5.55 -12.22
C GLU A 55 8.56 -5.56 -13.62
N GLY A 56 7.46 -6.31 -13.75
CA GLY A 56 6.68 -6.34 -14.98
C GLY A 56 5.94 -5.02 -15.27
N PRO A 57 5.56 -4.75 -16.54
CA PRO A 57 4.93 -3.49 -16.97
C PRO A 57 3.67 -3.10 -16.19
N LYS A 58 2.88 -4.09 -15.75
CA LYS A 58 1.65 -3.86 -14.98
C LYS A 58 1.93 -3.23 -13.62
N LEU A 59 2.98 -3.70 -12.94
CA LEU A 59 3.36 -3.19 -11.62
C LEU A 59 3.94 -1.78 -11.72
N MET A 60 4.79 -1.54 -12.72
CA MET A 60 5.30 -0.18 -13.00
C MET A 60 4.16 0.81 -13.27
N ARG A 61 3.16 0.42 -14.08
CA ARG A 61 2.00 1.27 -14.37
C ARG A 61 1.10 1.50 -13.16
N LEU A 62 1.01 0.54 -12.24
CA LEU A 62 0.30 0.74 -10.97
C LEU A 62 1.05 1.76 -10.12
N ARG A 63 2.35 1.55 -9.89
CA ARG A 63 3.20 2.40 -9.06
C ARG A 63 3.18 3.86 -9.50
N SER A 64 3.20 4.12 -10.81
CA SER A 64 3.15 5.49 -11.34
C SER A 64 1.83 6.23 -11.07
N LYS A 65 0.78 5.52 -10.65
CA LYS A 65 -0.53 6.09 -10.31
C LYS A 65 -0.75 6.25 -8.81
N ILE A 66 0.07 5.63 -7.96
CA ILE A 66 -0.10 5.69 -6.51
C ILE A 66 0.25 7.10 -6.03
N ALA A 67 -0.73 7.80 -5.46
CA ALA A 67 -0.55 9.10 -4.82
C ALA A 67 -0.67 9.01 -3.29
N ASP A 68 -1.47 8.07 -2.78
CA ASP A 68 -1.56 7.76 -1.35
C ASP A 68 -1.91 6.28 -1.12
N PHE A 69 -1.87 5.83 0.13
CA PHE A 69 -2.31 4.51 0.53
C PHE A 69 -2.98 4.50 1.90
N GLU A 70 -3.90 3.59 2.14
CA GLU A 70 -4.46 3.30 3.47
C GLU A 70 -4.13 1.88 3.88
N THR A 71 -4.16 1.62 5.20
CA THR A 71 -3.97 0.29 5.76
C THR A 71 -4.99 0.02 6.85
N ILE A 72 -5.60 -1.16 6.81
CA ILE A 72 -6.53 -1.64 7.84
C ILE A 72 -5.90 -2.89 8.45
N PHE A 73 -5.63 -2.85 9.76
CA PHE A 73 -4.99 -3.95 10.47
C PHE A 73 -6.02 -4.98 10.92
N THR A 74 -5.62 -6.25 10.90
CA THR A 74 -6.41 -7.35 11.43
C THR A 74 -5.59 -8.14 12.45
N ASP A 75 -6.25 -9.00 13.23
CA ASP A 75 -5.57 -9.85 14.20
C ASP A 75 -5.11 -11.18 13.60
N SER A 76 -5.70 -11.57 12.45
CA SER A 76 -5.33 -12.79 11.73
C SER A 76 -5.26 -12.60 10.20
N GLU A 77 -4.62 -13.55 9.53
CA GLU A 77 -4.59 -13.61 8.05
C GLU A 77 -5.97 -13.95 7.46
N ILE A 78 -6.79 -14.69 8.21
CA ILE A 78 -8.13 -15.09 7.79
C ILE A 78 -9.04 -13.86 7.76
N GLU A 79 -8.99 -13.04 8.80
CA GLU A 79 -9.69 -11.75 8.82
C GLU A 79 -9.23 -10.84 7.68
N ALA A 80 -7.93 -10.77 7.39
CA ALA A 80 -7.42 -9.99 6.27
C ALA A 80 -7.96 -10.49 4.92
N LEU A 81 -8.13 -11.80 4.75
CA LEU A 81 -8.76 -12.38 3.56
C LEU A 81 -10.23 -11.99 3.44
N ILE A 82 -11.01 -12.13 4.51
CA ILE A 82 -12.43 -11.77 4.52
C ILE A 82 -12.61 -10.27 4.24
N LEU A 83 -11.81 -9.43 4.90
CA LEU A 83 -11.83 -7.99 4.73
C LEU A 83 -11.49 -7.58 3.29
N GLU A 84 -10.43 -8.14 2.71
CA GLU A 84 -10.06 -7.89 1.31
C GLU A 84 -11.21 -8.22 0.35
N MET A 85 -11.87 -9.36 0.55
CA MET A 85 -13.01 -9.77 -0.28
C MET A 85 -14.19 -8.80 -0.17
N ASN A 86 -14.41 -8.20 0.99
CA ASN A 86 -15.46 -7.19 1.18
C ASN A 86 -15.08 -5.87 0.50
N LEU A 87 -13.85 -5.39 0.73
CA LEU A 87 -13.35 -4.14 0.15
C LEU A 87 -13.30 -4.17 -1.39
N ILE A 88 -13.09 -5.33 -2.01
CA ILE A 88 -13.09 -5.48 -3.49
C ILE A 88 -14.51 -5.41 -4.08
N LYS A 89 -15.53 -5.74 -3.29
CA LYS A 89 -16.93 -5.79 -3.77
C LYS A 89 -17.65 -4.44 -3.66
N GLU A 90 -17.18 -3.55 -2.80
CA GLU A 90 -17.68 -2.17 -2.65
C GLU A 90 -17.20 -1.28 -3.80
#